data_AF-A0A0L6X2B2-F1
#
_entry.id   AF-A0A0L6X2B2-F1
#
_cell.length_a   1.000
_cell.length_b   1.000
_cell.length_c   1.000
_cell.angle_alpha   90.00
_cell.angle_beta   90.00
_cell.angle_gamma   90.00
#
_symmetry.space_group_name_H-M   'P 1'
#
loop_
_entity.id
_entity.type
_entity.pdbx_description
1 polymer ?
#
loop_
_entity_poly.entity_id
_entity_poly.type
_entity_poly.pdbx_seq_one_letter_code
_entity_poly.pdbx_strand_id
1 'polypeptide(L)'
;MICDDNSITRLISSTYPYIDHHQDDQYYLDHTIISGKNSDVEDINSEVLQKCPGEEKILQSADSILSDDGNPNGLELYPMEYPNSLRASSLPLAKLALKIGVPVMLLRNLDTTKGLCNETRMIVTHISTRVLRCWIISGDAKFAGSIVLIPRINMDVFEEDLPI
;
A
#
# COMPACT_ATOMS: atom_id res chain seq x y z
N MET A 1 10.68 -25.33 -18.20
CA MET A 1 9.55 -25.89 -17.44
C MET A 1 8.30 -25.25 -18.01
N ILE A 2 7.52 -26.01 -18.79
CA ILE A 2 6.31 -25.51 -19.46
C ILE A 2 5.15 -25.88 -18.55
N CYS A 3 4.38 -24.89 -18.12
CA CYS A 3 3.34 -25.03 -17.10
C CYS A 3 1.98 -25.23 -17.77
N ASP A 4 1.39 -26.42 -17.61
CA ASP A 4 0.11 -26.80 -18.22
C ASP A 4 -1.13 -26.27 -17.46
N ASP A 5 -0.96 -25.36 -16.50
CA ASP A 5 -2.08 -24.66 -15.85
C ASP A 5 -1.61 -23.29 -15.32
N ASN A 6 -1.91 -22.21 -16.07
CA ASN A 6 -1.36 -20.86 -15.88
C ASN A 6 -2.24 -20.00 -14.93
N SER A 7 -2.54 -20.49 -13.73
CA SER A 7 -3.34 -19.73 -12.76
C SER A 7 -2.47 -18.88 -11.83
N ILE A 8 -2.97 -17.69 -11.48
CA ILE A 8 -2.35 -16.78 -10.50
C ILE A 8 -2.09 -17.51 -9.17
N THR A 9 -3.00 -18.39 -8.75
CA THR A 9 -2.84 -19.18 -7.53
C THR A 9 -1.60 -20.08 -7.56
N ARG A 10 -1.28 -20.71 -8.70
CA ARG A 10 -0.06 -21.53 -8.82
C ARG A 10 1.20 -20.68 -8.82
N LEU A 11 1.17 -19.51 -9.44
CA LEU A 11 2.29 -18.55 -9.39
C LEU A 11 2.56 -18.13 -7.93
N ILE A 12 1.51 -17.76 -7.20
CA ILE A 12 1.63 -17.38 -5.78
C ILE A 12 2.14 -18.56 -4.95
N SER A 13 1.57 -19.75 -5.09
CA SER A 13 2.00 -20.92 -4.29
C SER A 13 3.41 -21.39 -4.62
N SER A 14 3.90 -21.20 -5.85
CA SER A 14 5.27 -21.55 -6.23
C SER A 14 6.29 -20.49 -5.80
N THR A 15 5.90 -19.21 -5.78
CA THR A 15 6.76 -18.11 -5.35
C THR A 15 6.76 -17.96 -3.82
N TYR A 16 5.63 -18.21 -3.16
CA TYR A 16 5.45 -18.05 -1.73
C TYR A 16 4.86 -19.32 -1.09
N PRO A 17 5.63 -20.43 -1.03
CA PRO A 17 5.13 -21.73 -0.57
C PRO A 17 4.66 -21.75 0.90
N TYR A 18 5.10 -20.81 1.73
CA TYR A 18 4.81 -20.76 3.18
C TYR A 18 4.14 -19.44 3.61
N ILE A 19 3.46 -18.76 2.68
CA ILE A 19 2.88 -17.43 2.92
C ILE A 19 1.82 -17.38 4.02
N ASP A 20 1.24 -18.54 4.35
CA ASP A 20 0.23 -18.74 5.39
C ASP A 20 0.80 -18.81 6.81
N HIS A 21 2.13 -18.85 6.95
CA HIS A 21 2.84 -18.80 8.23
C HIS A 21 3.51 -17.45 8.43
N HIS A 22 3.90 -17.15 9.67
CA HIS A 22 4.79 -16.01 9.93
C HIS A 22 6.16 -16.29 9.33
N GLN A 23 6.63 -15.36 8.49
CA GLN A 23 7.91 -15.44 7.79
C GLN A 23 8.89 -14.38 8.32
N ASP A 24 10.17 -14.62 8.10
CA ASP A 24 11.20 -13.61 8.35
C ASP A 24 11.26 -12.58 7.22
N ASP A 25 12.07 -11.54 7.42
CA ASP A 25 12.23 -10.49 6.43
C ASP A 25 12.86 -11.00 5.14
N GLN A 26 13.81 -11.94 5.25
CA GLN A 26 14.57 -12.44 4.12
C GLN A 26 13.65 -13.18 3.13
N TYR A 27 12.66 -13.90 3.65
CA TYR A 27 11.60 -14.50 2.84
C TYR A 27 10.92 -13.46 1.93
N TYR A 28 10.57 -12.29 2.42
CA TYR A 28 9.94 -11.26 1.60
C TYR A 28 10.92 -10.51 0.68
N LEU A 29 12.22 -10.56 0.98
CA LEU A 29 13.26 -9.98 0.14
C LEU A 29 13.63 -10.88 -1.05
N ASP A 30 13.63 -12.20 -0.85
CA ASP A 30 14.02 -13.20 -1.85
C ASP A 30 12.91 -13.53 -2.84
N HIS A 31 11.66 -13.20 -2.51
CA HIS A 31 10.50 -13.53 -3.33
C HIS A 31 9.83 -12.24 -3.81
N THR A 32 9.64 -12.12 -5.13
CA THR A 32 8.97 -10.95 -5.73
C THR A 32 8.25 -11.38 -7.00
N ILE A 33 7.02 -10.90 -7.15
CA ILE A 33 6.22 -11.06 -8.37
C ILE A 33 6.11 -9.68 -9.02
N ILE A 34 6.41 -9.60 -10.31
CA ILE A 34 6.33 -8.36 -11.10
C ILE A 34 5.31 -8.57 -12.20
N SER A 35 4.44 -7.58 -12.42
CA SER A 35 3.50 -7.56 -13.54
C SER A 35 3.61 -6.25 -14.32
N GLY A 36 3.26 -6.29 -15.61
CA GLY A 36 3.25 -5.13 -16.49
C GLY A 36 2.02 -4.23 -16.33
N LYS A 37 1.00 -4.65 -15.57
CA LYS A 37 -0.23 -3.87 -15.32
C LYS A 37 -0.53 -3.77 -13.84
N ASN A 38 -0.91 -2.57 -13.39
CA ASN A 38 -1.31 -2.34 -12.00
C ASN A 38 -2.57 -3.12 -11.62
N SER A 39 -3.51 -3.36 -12.55
CA SER A 39 -4.68 -4.21 -12.29
C SER A 39 -4.29 -5.62 -11.85
N ASP A 40 -3.32 -6.21 -12.55
CA ASP A 40 -2.84 -7.55 -12.25
C ASP A 40 -2.08 -7.57 -10.91
N VAL A 41 -1.34 -6.49 -10.60
CA VAL A 41 -0.68 -6.31 -9.30
C VAL A 41 -1.71 -6.24 -8.17
N GLU A 42 -2.83 -5.52 -8.35
CA GLU A 42 -3.90 -5.45 -7.36
C GLU A 42 -4.53 -6.82 -7.09
N ASP A 43 -4.82 -7.59 -8.14
CA ASP A 43 -5.37 -8.94 -8.02
C ASP A 43 -4.40 -9.88 -7.30
N ILE A 44 -3.12 -9.87 -7.70
CA ILE A 44 -2.07 -10.68 -7.07
C ILE A 44 -1.88 -10.29 -5.59
N ASN A 45 -1.79 -8.99 -5.30
CA ASN A 45 -1.62 -8.51 -3.93
C ASN A 45 -2.81 -8.89 -3.04
N SER A 46 -4.03 -8.83 -3.57
CA SER A 46 -5.24 -9.23 -2.87
C SER A 46 -5.23 -10.73 -2.53
N GLU A 47 -4.87 -11.58 -3.50
CA GLU A 47 -4.76 -13.03 -3.32
C GLU A 47 -3.64 -13.41 -2.32
N VAL A 48 -2.50 -12.74 -2.39
CA VAL A 48 -1.39 -12.92 -1.44
C VAL A 48 -1.83 -12.51 -0.03
N LEU A 49 -2.47 -11.34 0.12
CA LEU A 49 -2.93 -10.85 1.41
C LEU A 49 -3.96 -11.78 2.06
N GLN A 50 -4.87 -12.37 1.29
CA GLN A 50 -5.84 -13.34 1.79
C GLN A 50 -5.17 -14.57 2.39
N LYS A 51 -4.08 -15.05 1.76
CA LYS A 51 -3.31 -16.21 2.25
C LYS A 51 -2.46 -15.89 3.47
N CYS A 52 -2.02 -14.65 3.65
CA CYS A 52 -1.24 -14.25 4.83
C CYS A 52 -2.03 -14.47 6.14
N PRO A 53 -1.36 -14.91 7.22
CA PRO A 53 -2.01 -15.06 8.52
C PRO A 53 -2.39 -13.71 9.11
N GLY A 54 -3.32 -13.73 10.07
CA GLY A 54 -3.73 -12.55 10.83
C GLY A 54 -5.02 -11.89 10.35
N GLU A 55 -5.52 -10.96 11.18
CA GLU A 55 -6.76 -10.23 10.95
C GLU A 55 -6.55 -9.12 9.92
N GLU A 56 -7.39 -9.10 8.88
CA GLU A 56 -7.43 -8.02 7.90
C GLU A 56 -8.00 -6.75 8.53
N LYS A 57 -7.28 -5.65 8.38
CA LYS A 57 -7.72 -4.31 8.72
C LYS A 57 -7.78 -3.45 7.48
N ILE A 58 -8.92 -2.79 7.32
CA ILE A 58 -9.17 -1.88 6.21
C ILE A 58 -8.96 -0.45 6.71
N LEU A 59 -8.04 0.27 6.08
CA LEU A 59 -7.85 1.70 6.25
C LEU A 59 -8.50 2.43 5.07
N GLN A 60 -9.44 3.33 5.37
CA GLN A 60 -10.10 4.16 4.37
C GLN A 60 -9.40 5.52 4.24
N SER A 61 -9.21 5.98 3.01
CA SER A 61 -8.80 7.34 2.72
C SER A 61 -10.00 8.27 2.95
N ALA A 62 -10.23 8.76 4.17
CA ALA A 62 -11.36 9.66 4.46
C ALA A 62 -11.42 10.85 3.49
N ASP A 63 -12.65 11.15 3.05
CA ASP A 63 -12.97 11.84 1.80
C ASP A 63 -13.50 13.28 2.00
N SER A 64 -12.95 14.04 2.95
CA SER A 64 -13.42 15.41 3.16
C SER A 64 -12.91 16.32 2.04
N ILE A 65 -13.78 16.68 1.11
CA ILE A 65 -13.57 17.78 0.16
C ILE A 65 -13.75 19.09 0.94
N LEU A 66 -12.79 20.00 0.85
CA LEU A 66 -12.96 21.38 1.32
C LEU A 66 -13.26 22.24 0.09
N SER A 67 -14.43 22.88 0.05
CA SER A 67 -14.71 23.90 -0.97
C SER A 67 -13.89 25.15 -0.65
N ASP A 68 -13.13 25.65 -1.62
CA ASP A 68 -12.34 26.88 -1.49
C ASP A 68 -13.22 28.14 -1.26
N ASP A 69 -14.50 28.06 -1.63
CA ASP A 69 -15.46 29.17 -1.48
C ASP A 69 -16.12 29.27 -0.09
N GLY A 70 -15.77 28.38 0.85
CA GLY A 70 -16.38 28.34 2.18
C GLY A 70 -17.88 28.02 2.16
N ASN A 71 -18.42 27.56 1.02
CA ASN A 71 -19.83 27.31 0.84
C ASN A 71 -20.14 25.83 1.16
N PRO A 72 -20.84 25.53 2.26
CA PRO A 72 -21.10 24.16 2.70
C PRO A 72 -21.96 23.35 1.72
N ASN A 73 -22.64 24.01 0.78
CA ASN A 73 -23.46 23.37 -0.25
C ASN A 73 -22.67 22.94 -1.50
N GLY A 74 -21.40 23.37 -1.66
CA GLY A 74 -20.53 22.89 -2.74
C GLY A 74 -20.06 21.44 -2.54
N LEU A 75 -20.03 20.97 -1.28
CA LEU A 75 -19.68 19.60 -0.91
C LEU A 75 -20.72 18.56 -1.39
N GLU A 76 -21.99 18.93 -1.56
CA GLU A 76 -23.06 18.01 -1.99
C GLU A 76 -22.98 17.64 -3.48
N LEU A 77 -22.10 18.28 -4.26
CA LEU A 77 -21.98 18.05 -5.70
C LEU A 77 -21.22 16.77 -6.05
N TYR A 78 -20.47 16.18 -5.10
CA TYR A 78 -19.70 14.97 -5.34
C TYR A 78 -20.01 13.92 -4.28
N PRO A 79 -20.69 12.81 -4.62
CA PRO A 79 -20.83 11.70 -3.69
C PRO A 79 -19.44 11.18 -3.31
N MET A 80 -19.27 10.72 -2.06
CA MET A 80 -18.01 10.12 -1.55
C MET A 80 -17.51 8.98 -2.47
N GLU A 81 -18.41 8.37 -3.24
CA GLU A 81 -18.14 7.36 -4.25
C GLU A 81 -17.24 7.87 -5.39
N TYR A 82 -17.30 9.17 -5.72
CA TYR A 82 -16.52 9.76 -6.81
C TYR A 82 -15.03 9.84 -6.47
N PRO A 83 -14.57 10.45 -5.36
CA PRO A 83 -13.16 10.39 -4.95
C PRO A 83 -12.66 8.97 -4.73
N ASN A 84 -13.50 8.10 -4.15
CA ASN A 84 -13.18 6.69 -3.95
C ASN A 84 -13.04 5.87 -5.25
N SER A 85 -13.60 6.37 -6.36
CA SER A 85 -13.48 5.76 -7.69
C SER A 85 -12.23 6.22 -8.46
N LEU A 86 -11.56 7.30 -8.01
CA LEU A 86 -10.38 7.84 -8.68
C LEU A 86 -9.18 6.89 -8.50
N ARG A 87 -8.98 6.02 -9.48
CA ARG A 87 -7.79 5.16 -9.60
C ARG A 87 -6.75 5.83 -10.49
N ALA A 88 -6.04 6.83 -9.97
CA ALA A 88 -4.82 7.32 -10.59
C ALA A 88 -3.61 6.68 -9.90
N SER A 89 -2.55 6.38 -10.64
CA SER A 89 -1.30 5.79 -10.11
C SER A 89 -0.62 6.65 -9.04
N SER A 90 -0.98 7.94 -8.96
CA SER A 90 -0.49 8.91 -7.97
C SER A 90 -1.43 9.12 -6.78
N LEU A 91 -2.66 8.58 -6.79
CA LEU A 91 -3.62 8.76 -5.71
C LEU A 91 -3.56 7.58 -4.72
N PRO A 92 -3.59 7.82 -3.40
CA PRO A 92 -3.77 6.80 -2.39
C PRO A 92 -5.01 5.98 -2.72
N LEU A 93 -4.87 4.67 -2.58
CA LEU A 93 -6.01 3.76 -2.66
C LEU A 93 -7.10 4.25 -1.69
N ALA A 94 -8.30 4.46 -2.23
CA ALA A 94 -9.55 4.69 -1.49
C ALA A 94 -9.69 3.76 -0.27
N LYS A 95 -9.23 2.51 -0.46
CA LYS A 95 -9.24 1.43 0.52
C LYS A 95 -7.88 0.73 0.53
N LEU A 96 -7.22 0.71 1.68
CA LEU A 96 -5.99 -0.03 1.92
C LEU A 96 -6.24 -1.17 2.91
N ALA A 97 -6.31 -2.40 2.41
CA ALA A 97 -6.40 -3.61 3.23
C ALA A 97 -5.00 -4.07 3.66
N LEU A 98 -4.80 -4.32 4.95
CA LEU A 98 -3.52 -4.72 5.53
C LEU A 98 -3.70 -5.77 6.62
N LYS A 99 -2.66 -6.56 6.87
CA LYS A 99 -2.52 -7.45 8.03
C LYS A 99 -1.22 -7.15 8.75
N ILE A 100 -1.12 -7.50 10.02
CA ILE A 100 0.16 -7.45 10.73
C ILE A 100 1.07 -8.55 10.18
N GLY A 101 2.33 -8.23 9.92
CA GLY A 101 3.36 -9.15 9.41
C GLY A 101 3.52 -9.13 7.90
N VAL A 102 2.70 -8.38 7.14
CA VAL A 102 2.81 -8.32 5.69
C VAL A 102 3.79 -7.24 5.22
N PRO A 103 4.48 -7.44 4.09
CA PRO A 103 5.31 -6.42 3.49
C PRO A 103 4.46 -5.32 2.83
N VAL A 104 4.92 -4.09 2.97
CA VAL A 104 4.40 -2.89 2.30
C VAL A 104 5.54 -2.09 1.70
N MET A 105 5.25 -1.30 0.68
CA MET A 105 6.23 -0.44 0.01
C MET A 105 5.76 1.01 0.05
N LEU A 106 6.68 1.94 0.30
CA LEU A 106 6.40 3.37 0.15
C LEU A 106 6.30 3.74 -1.34
N LEU A 107 5.24 4.46 -1.70
CA LEU A 107 5.00 4.94 -3.06
C LEU A 107 5.48 6.38 -3.31
N ARG A 108 6.02 7.03 -2.28
CA ARG A 108 6.56 8.39 -2.37
C ARG A 108 7.59 8.65 -1.28
N ASN A 109 8.42 9.67 -1.50
CA ASN A 109 9.39 10.12 -0.51
C ASN A 109 8.67 10.82 0.66
N LEU A 110 9.03 10.46 1.89
CA LEU A 110 8.56 11.10 3.12
C LEU A 110 9.71 11.78 3.87
N ASP A 111 10.80 11.04 4.08
CA ASP A 111 12.01 11.52 4.75
C ASP A 111 13.20 10.67 4.30
N THR A 112 13.89 11.13 3.26
CA THR A 112 15.03 10.43 2.67
C THR A 112 16.21 10.32 3.66
N THR A 113 16.29 11.22 4.64
CA THR A 113 17.34 11.20 5.67
C THR A 113 17.18 10.04 6.65
N LYS A 114 15.97 9.46 6.73
CA LYS A 114 15.63 8.29 7.55
C LYS A 114 15.35 7.04 6.73
N GLY A 115 15.67 7.05 5.44
CA GLY A 115 15.40 5.93 4.55
C GLY A 115 13.93 5.75 4.20
N LEU A 116 13.08 6.76 4.45
CA LEU A 116 11.68 6.74 4.04
C LEU A 116 11.54 7.34 2.64
N CYS A 117 12.15 6.66 1.67
CA CYS A 117 12.06 7.02 0.26
C CYS A 117 11.09 6.10 -0.49
N ASN A 118 10.76 6.48 -1.72
CA ASN A 118 10.03 5.62 -2.64
C ASN A 118 10.70 4.24 -2.72
N GLU A 119 9.89 3.21 -2.91
CA GLU A 119 10.30 1.80 -3.01
C GLU A 119 10.86 1.18 -1.71
N THR A 120 10.93 1.93 -0.62
CA THR A 120 11.31 1.37 0.70
C THR A 120 10.29 0.34 1.12
N ARG A 121 10.71 -0.93 1.14
CA ARG A 121 9.93 -2.06 1.65
C ARG A 121 10.08 -2.18 3.16
N MET A 122 8.97 -2.50 3.81
CA MET A 122 8.84 -2.57 5.26
C MET A 122 7.85 -3.66 5.66
N ILE A 123 7.94 -4.18 6.89
CA ILE A 123 6.93 -5.07 7.48
C ILE A 123 6.02 -4.28 8.40
N VAL A 124 4.71 -4.46 8.25
CA VAL A 124 3.71 -3.87 9.14
C VAL A 124 3.73 -4.59 10.48
N THR A 125 4.08 -3.89 11.56
CA THR A 125 4.13 -4.47 12.90
C THR A 125 2.90 -4.12 13.73
N HIS A 126 2.34 -2.91 13.56
CA HIS A 126 1.10 -2.50 14.21
C HIS A 126 0.29 -1.59 13.29
N ILE A 127 -1.04 -1.75 13.34
CA ILE A 127 -2.00 -0.95 12.57
C ILE A 127 -2.90 -0.19 13.57
N SER A 128 -2.83 1.14 13.52
CA SER A 128 -3.73 2.06 14.20
C SER A 128 -4.52 2.87 13.18
N THR A 129 -5.57 3.56 13.61
CA THR A 129 -6.49 4.33 12.74
C THR A 129 -5.78 5.40 11.92
N ARG A 130 -4.70 5.99 12.45
CA ARG A 130 -3.99 7.12 11.81
C ARG A 130 -2.49 6.91 11.61
N VAL A 131 -1.95 5.79 12.10
CA VAL A 131 -0.50 5.54 12.07
C VAL A 131 -0.27 4.05 11.86
N LEU A 132 0.65 3.72 10.95
CA LEU A 132 1.23 2.40 10.81
C LEU A 132 2.59 2.39 11.49
N ARG A 133 2.85 1.38 12.32
CA ARG A 133 4.20 1.10 12.82
C ARG A 133 4.82 0.02 11.96
N CYS A 134 5.92 0.33 11.32
CA CYS A 134 6.59 -0.59 10.41
C CYS A 134 8.06 -0.76 10.79
N TRP A 135 8.62 -1.89 10.37
CA TRP A 135 10.06 -2.19 10.40
C TRP A 135 10.59 -2.06 8.97
N ILE A 136 11.74 -1.42 8.74
CA ILE A 136 12.35 -1.33 7.40
C ILE A 136 13.13 -2.62 7.08
N ILE A 137 12.80 -3.29 5.97
CA ILE A 137 13.50 -4.51 5.50
C ILE A 137 14.44 -4.26 4.32
N SER A 138 14.38 -3.10 3.68
CA SER A 138 15.13 -2.83 2.45
C SER A 138 15.67 -1.41 2.39
N GLY A 139 16.38 -1.08 1.31
CA GLY A 139 17.01 0.22 1.10
C GLY A 139 18.46 0.22 1.58
N ASP A 140 18.94 1.39 2.00
CA ASP A 140 20.29 1.54 2.54
C ASP A 140 20.43 0.71 3.83
N ALA A 141 21.48 -0.11 3.90
CA ALA A 141 21.76 -1.01 5.01
C ALA A 141 21.78 -0.31 6.38
N LYS A 142 22.07 1.01 6.41
CA LYS A 142 22.03 1.79 7.66
C LYS A 142 20.63 1.98 8.25
N PHE A 143 19.59 1.82 7.44
CA PHE A 143 18.19 1.97 7.87
C PHE A 143 17.48 0.64 8.08
N ALA A 144 18.00 -0.46 7.53
CA ALA A 144 17.44 -1.80 7.74
C ALA A 144 17.34 -2.15 9.24
N GLY A 145 16.21 -2.74 9.64
CA GLY A 145 15.89 -3.02 11.05
C GLY A 145 15.35 -1.83 11.85
N SER A 146 15.31 -0.62 11.26
CA SER A 146 14.76 0.55 11.95
C SER A 146 13.25 0.48 12.04
N ILE A 147 12.71 0.84 13.21
CA ILE A 147 11.28 1.02 13.41
C ILE A 147 10.89 2.44 13.00
N VAL A 148 9.84 2.55 12.20
CA VAL A 148 9.32 3.81 11.69
C VAL A 148 7.81 3.89 11.87
N LEU A 149 7.30 5.12 11.99
CA LEU A 149 5.88 5.42 12.08
C LEU A 149 5.47 6.13 10.80
N ILE A 150 4.54 5.53 10.06
CA ILE A 150 3.97 6.13 8.86
C ILE A 150 2.61 6.73 9.25
N PRO A 151 2.52 8.06 9.38
CA PRO A 151 1.24 8.71 9.61
C PRO A 151 0.38 8.63 8.35
N ARG A 152 -0.93 8.66 8.55
CA ARG A 152 -1.85 8.96 7.47
C ARG A 152 -1.54 10.35 6.93
N ILE A 153 -1.38 10.47 5.61
CA ILE A 153 -1.00 11.72 4.97
C ILE A 153 -2.22 12.32 4.26
N ASN A 154 -2.42 13.62 4.45
CA ASN A 154 -3.44 14.36 3.72
C ASN A 154 -2.89 14.69 2.33
N MET A 155 -3.76 14.66 1.33
CA MET A 155 -3.48 15.24 0.04
C MET A 155 -4.23 16.56 -0.03
N ASP A 156 -3.48 17.65 0.00
CA ASP A 156 -3.99 18.96 -0.35
C ASP A 156 -3.64 19.17 -1.83
N VAL A 157 -4.65 19.39 -2.67
CA VAL A 157 -4.46 19.76 -4.09
C VAL A 157 -4.55 21.29 -4.13
N PHE A 158 -3.47 21.95 -4.54
CA PHE A 158 -3.49 23.40 -4.75
C PHE A 158 -3.88 23.68 -6.22
N GLU A 159 -4.62 24.76 -6.48
CA GLU A 159 -5.08 25.13 -7.84
C GLU A 159 -3.94 25.23 -8.86
N GLU A 160 -2.70 25.47 -8.42
CA GLU A 160 -1.50 25.56 -9.25
C GLU A 160 -1.07 24.20 -9.85
N ASP A 161 -1.57 23.07 -9.35
CA ASP A 161 -1.24 21.71 -9.80
C ASP A 161 -2.26 21.11 -10.79
N LEU A 162 -3.31 21.86 -11.17
CA LEU A 162 -4.28 21.39 -12.16
C LEU A 162 -3.75 21.61 -13.59
N PRO A 163 -3.81 20.60 -14.47
CA PRO A 163 -3.43 20.78 -15.86
C PRO A 163 -4.37 21.79 -16.53
N ILE A 164 -3.75 22.81 -17.14
CA ILE A 164 -4.40 23.84 -17.98
C ILE A 164 -5.09 23.21 -19.20
#